data_AF-A0A8N5HQI5-F1
#
_entry.id   AF-A0A8N5HQI5-F1
#
_cell.length_a   1.000
_cell.length_b   1.000
_cell.length_c   1.000
_cell.angle_alpha   90.00
_cell.angle_beta   90.00
_cell.angle_gamma   90.00
#
_symmetry.space_group_name_H-M   'P 1'
#
loop_
_entity.id
_entity.type
_entity.pdbx_description
1 polymer ?
#
loop_
_entity_poly.entity_id
_entity_poly.type
_entity_poly.pdbx_seq_one_letter_code
_entity_poly.pdbx_strand_id
1 'polypeptide(L)'
;MTVKHLRSLQRAQMTAALSTDPTVLGKYRAGFSECMNEVTRFLSTCEGVNTEVRTRLLGHLASCMTQINTMNYPAPPPPPPLPPGGPPTAATAASPPGPPPGTADSVWRPW
;
A
#
# COMPACT_ATOMS: atom_id res chain seq x y z
N MET A 1 28.01 23.00 -8.97
CA MET A 1 27.10 22.44 -7.93
C MET A 1 25.71 22.22 -8.52
N THR A 2 25.53 21.14 -9.30
CA THR A 2 24.24 20.77 -9.94
C THR A 2 24.19 19.26 -10.18
N VAL A 3 25.31 18.65 -10.58
CA VAL A 3 25.45 17.19 -10.76
C VAL A 3 25.19 16.40 -9.46
N LYS A 4 25.64 16.93 -8.31
CA LYS A 4 25.38 16.32 -7.00
C LYS A 4 23.89 16.34 -6.65
N HIS A 5 23.17 17.37 -7.07
CA HIS A 5 21.73 17.49 -6.89
C HIS A 5 20.97 16.55 -7.84
N LEU A 6 21.33 16.52 -9.14
CA LEU A 6 20.75 15.57 -10.10
C LEU A 6 20.97 14.11 -9.68
N ARG A 7 22.18 13.75 -9.21
CA ARG A 7 22.44 12.40 -8.70
C ARG A 7 21.63 12.09 -7.44
N SER A 8 21.43 13.06 -6.56
CA SER A 8 20.58 12.89 -5.37
C SER A 8 19.12 12.68 -5.76
N LEU A 9 18.63 13.45 -6.74
CA LEU A 9 17.25 13.39 -7.22
C LEU A 9 16.98 12.08 -7.98
N GLN A 10 17.92 11.67 -8.83
CA GLN A 10 17.85 10.39 -9.55
C GLN A 10 17.88 9.20 -8.59
N ARG A 11 18.69 9.24 -7.52
CA ARG A 11 18.64 8.22 -6.45
C ARG A 11 17.31 8.22 -5.71
N ALA A 12 16.80 9.40 -5.32
CA ALA A 12 15.52 9.50 -4.63
C ALA A 12 14.36 8.96 -5.48
N GLN A 13 14.33 9.26 -6.78
CA GLN A 13 13.35 8.70 -7.73
C GLN A 13 13.47 7.18 -7.86
N MET A 14 14.69 6.66 -7.93
CA MET A 14 14.92 5.22 -7.99
C MET A 14 14.50 4.52 -6.68
N THR A 15 14.77 5.12 -5.52
CA THR A 15 14.31 4.61 -4.22
C THR A 15 12.79 4.66 -4.08
N ALA A 16 12.13 5.71 -4.59
CA ALA A 16 10.67 5.81 -4.62
C ALA A 16 10.03 4.76 -5.56
N ALA A 17 10.67 4.45 -6.69
CA ALA A 17 10.23 3.39 -7.60
C ALA A 17 10.47 1.97 -7.05
N LEU A 18 11.52 1.78 -6.24
CA LEU A 18 11.83 0.52 -5.55
C LEU A 18 10.97 0.31 -4.29
N SER A 19 10.36 1.37 -3.76
CA SER A 19 9.43 1.33 -2.64
C SER A 19 8.09 0.75 -3.13
N THR A 20 8.06 -0.58 -3.36
CA THR A 20 6.88 -1.44 -3.56
C THR A 20 5.62 -0.72 -4.04
N ASP A 21 5.28 -0.92 -5.31
CA ASP A 21 4.11 -0.32 -5.95
C ASP A 21 2.89 -0.33 -4.99
N PRO A 22 2.39 0.85 -4.56
CA PRO A 22 1.33 0.96 -3.56
C PRO A 22 0.06 0.22 -4.01
N THR A 23 -0.12 0.01 -5.32
CA THR A 23 -1.24 -0.76 -5.84
C THR A 23 -1.13 -2.25 -5.54
N VAL A 24 0.09 -2.82 -5.54
CA VAL A 24 0.32 -4.23 -5.20
C VAL A 24 0.11 -4.47 -3.71
N LEU A 25 0.62 -3.56 -2.86
CA LEU A 25 0.41 -3.66 -1.42
C LEU A 25 -1.07 -3.46 -1.05
N GLY A 26 -1.77 -2.56 -1.72
CA GLY A 26 -3.22 -2.37 -1.54
C GLY A 26 -4.01 -3.64 -1.88
N LYS A 27 -3.70 -4.28 -3.01
CA LYS A 27 -4.31 -5.56 -3.42
C LYS A 27 -3.99 -6.67 -2.42
N TYR A 28 -2.75 -6.75 -1.94
CA TYR A 28 -2.35 -7.73 -0.93
C TYR A 28 -3.12 -7.56 0.38
N ARG A 29 -3.26 -6.31 0.88
CA ARG A 29 -4.04 -6.03 2.10
C ARG A 29 -5.51 -6.43 1.95
N ALA A 30 -6.11 -6.14 0.79
CA ALA A 30 -7.48 -6.54 0.52
C ALA A 30 -7.63 -8.07 0.54
N GLY A 31 -6.75 -8.80 -0.15
CA GLY A 31 -6.76 -10.27 -0.13
C GLY A 31 -6.47 -10.88 1.25
N PHE A 32 -5.58 -10.26 2.04
CA PHE A 32 -5.30 -10.70 3.41
C PHE A 32 -6.52 -10.51 4.33
N SER A 33 -7.27 -9.42 4.16
CA SER A 33 -8.52 -9.17 4.89
C SER A 33 -9.56 -10.26 4.59
N GLU A 34 -9.75 -10.61 3.33
CA GLU A 34 -10.65 -11.70 2.92
C GLU A 34 -10.20 -13.05 3.51
N CYS A 35 -8.90 -13.32 3.50
CA CYS A 35 -8.33 -14.52 4.12
C CYS A 35 -8.62 -14.60 5.62
N MET A 36 -8.42 -13.50 6.38
CA MET A 36 -8.76 -13.48 7.82
C MET A 36 -10.24 -13.72 8.09
N ASN A 37 -11.12 -13.13 7.27
CA ASN A 37 -12.56 -13.32 7.40
C ASN A 37 -12.94 -14.79 7.19
N GLU A 38 -12.38 -15.44 6.16
CA GLU A 38 -12.67 -16.85 5.90
C GLU A 38 -12.07 -17.77 6.97
N VAL A 39 -10.85 -17.48 7.47
CA VAL A 39 -10.26 -18.23 8.59
C VAL A 39 -11.13 -18.12 9.84
N THR A 40 -11.65 -16.92 10.13
CA THR A 40 -12.55 -16.70 11.28
C THR A 40 -13.84 -17.50 11.12
N ARG A 41 -14.43 -17.49 9.91
CA ARG A 41 -15.64 -18.25 9.58
C ARG A 41 -15.41 -19.76 9.72
N PHE A 42 -14.34 -20.26 9.10
CA PHE A 42 -13.94 -21.67 9.14
C PHE A 42 -13.75 -22.15 10.58
N LEU A 43 -12.97 -21.43 11.39
CA LEU A 43 -12.71 -21.80 12.78
C LEU A 43 -13.94 -21.73 13.68
N SER A 44 -14.96 -20.94 13.30
CA SER A 44 -16.23 -20.87 14.01
C SER A 44 -17.10 -22.09 13.74
N THR A 45 -17.03 -22.65 12.52
CA THR A 45 -17.77 -23.85 12.12
C THR A 45 -17.02 -25.16 12.37
N CYS A 46 -15.70 -25.11 12.58
CA CYS A 46 -14.90 -26.31 12.86
C CYS A 46 -15.10 -26.79 14.31
N GLU A 47 -15.79 -27.91 14.45
CA GLU A 47 -15.88 -28.67 15.69
C GLU A 47 -14.55 -29.40 15.99
N GLY A 48 -14.12 -29.41 17.26
CA GLY A 48 -12.89 -30.09 17.70
C GLY A 48 -11.62 -29.24 17.69
N VAL A 49 -11.66 -27.98 17.22
CA VAL A 49 -10.52 -27.06 17.37
C VAL A 49 -10.52 -26.43 18.76
N ASN A 50 -9.40 -26.54 19.45
CA ASN A 50 -9.21 -25.99 20.78
C ASN A 50 -9.34 -24.44 20.76
N THR A 51 -10.14 -23.89 21.66
CA THR A 51 -10.48 -22.46 21.74
C THR A 51 -9.24 -21.58 21.90
N GLU A 52 -8.22 -22.08 22.60
CA GLU A 52 -6.96 -21.35 22.78
C GLU A 52 -6.18 -21.24 21.46
N VAL A 53 -6.13 -22.31 20.67
CA VAL A 53 -5.46 -22.34 19.37
C VAL A 53 -6.14 -21.38 18.40
N ARG A 54 -7.49 -21.39 18.37
CA ARG A 54 -8.28 -20.44 17.58
C ARG A 54 -7.92 -19.00 17.91
N THR A 55 -7.89 -18.67 19.20
CA THR A 55 -7.61 -17.31 19.68
C THR A 55 -6.18 -16.88 19.34
N ARG A 56 -5.20 -17.77 19.53
CA ARG A 56 -3.79 -17.50 19.18
C ARG A 56 -3.60 -17.31 17.67
N LEU A 57 -4.26 -18.11 16.84
CA LEU A 57 -4.18 -18.00 15.39
C LEU A 57 -4.76 -16.67 14.90
N LEU A 58 -5.97 -16.30 15.36
CA LEU A 58 -6.59 -15.03 15.00
C LEU A 58 -5.77 -13.83 15.50
N GLY A 59 -5.22 -13.91 16.71
CA GLY A 59 -4.31 -12.89 17.25
C GLY A 59 -3.02 -12.74 16.45
N HIS A 60 -2.46 -13.85 15.95
CA HIS A 60 -1.29 -13.83 15.08
C HIS A 60 -1.59 -13.15 13.74
N LEU A 61 -2.72 -13.49 13.10
CA LEU A 61 -3.13 -12.89 11.83
C LEU A 61 -3.36 -11.36 11.95
N ALA A 62 -4.00 -10.92 13.03
CA ALA A 62 -4.19 -9.49 13.30
C ALA A 62 -2.86 -8.75 13.51
N SER A 63 -1.91 -9.38 14.22
CA SER A 63 -0.57 -8.83 14.43
C SER A 63 0.23 -8.75 13.12
N CYS A 64 0.12 -9.77 12.27
CA CYS A 64 0.71 -9.77 10.93
C CYS A 64 0.15 -8.63 10.08
N MET A 65 -1.16 -8.39 10.09
CA MET A 65 -1.76 -7.28 9.33
C MET A 65 -1.27 -5.91 9.80
N THR A 66 -1.08 -5.75 11.11
CA THR A 66 -0.51 -4.51 11.68
C THR A 66 0.93 -4.30 11.22
N GLN A 67 1.74 -5.37 11.15
CA GLN A 67 3.10 -5.32 10.60
C GLN A 67 3.11 -4.96 9.10
N ILE A 68 2.22 -5.58 8.31
CA ILE A 68 2.04 -5.22 6.90
C ILE A 68 1.65 -3.74 6.76
N ASN A 69 0.94 -3.20 7.76
CA ASN A 69 0.59 -1.79 7.78
C ASN A 69 1.78 -0.87 8.11
N THR A 70 2.60 -1.28 9.08
CA THR A 70 3.75 -0.49 9.55
C THR A 70 4.95 -0.51 8.60
N MET A 71 5.11 -1.55 7.79
CA MET A 71 6.23 -1.70 6.85
C MET A 71 6.17 -0.70 5.67
N ASN A 72 5.09 0.09 5.56
CA ASN A 72 4.79 0.98 4.43
C ASN A 72 5.15 2.47 4.65
N TYR A 73 5.79 2.86 5.76
CA TYR A 73 6.08 4.29 5.99
C TYR A 73 7.58 4.57 6.19
N PRO A 74 8.31 4.92 5.11
CA PRO A 74 9.01 6.18 5.07
C PRO A 74 8.01 7.23 4.55
N ALA A 75 7.57 8.13 5.43
CA ALA A 75 6.87 9.32 4.98
C ALA A 75 7.72 10.02 3.91
N PRO A 76 7.14 10.45 2.77
CA PRO A 76 7.90 11.26 1.82
C PRO A 76 8.45 12.48 2.58
N PRO A 77 9.75 12.78 2.45
CA PRO A 77 10.32 13.95 3.12
C PRO A 77 9.52 15.20 2.72
N PRO A 78 9.22 16.10 3.67
CA PRO A 78 8.44 17.30 3.39
C PRO A 78 9.08 18.08 2.23
N PRO A 79 8.29 18.68 1.32
CA PRO A 79 8.82 19.44 0.20
C PRO A 79 9.72 20.57 0.74
N PRO A 80 10.87 20.83 0.10
CA PRO A 80 11.76 21.91 0.53
C PRO A 80 11.02 23.24 0.49
N PRO A 81 11.29 24.17 1.42
CA PRO A 81 10.64 25.47 1.46
C PRO A 81 10.85 26.21 0.13
N LEU A 82 9.75 26.67 -0.46
CA LEU A 82 9.73 27.46 -1.69
C LEU A 82 10.49 28.78 -1.43
N PRO A 83 11.37 29.23 -2.37
CA PRO A 83 12.04 30.52 -2.25
C PRO A 83 11.02 31.67 -2.33
N PRO A 84 11.18 32.75 -1.53
CA PRO A 84 10.28 33.88 -1.55
C PRO A 84 10.53 34.73 -2.80
N GLY A 85 9.62 34.69 -3.79
CA GLY A 85 9.63 35.69 -4.88
C GLY A 85 9.25 35.22 -6.29
N GLY A 86 8.23 34.37 -6.46
CA GLY A 86 7.64 34.09 -7.78
C GLY A 86 6.16 34.54 -7.86
N PRO A 87 5.68 35.07 -8.99
CA PRO A 87 4.30 35.57 -9.13
C PRO A 87 3.28 34.40 -9.04
N PRO A 88 2.00 34.67 -8.73
CA PRO A 88 1.00 33.63 -8.57
C PRO A 88 0.60 33.09 -9.95
N THR A 89 1.27 32.04 -10.42
CA THR A 89 0.68 31.19 -11.46
C THR A 89 -0.33 30.28 -10.80
N ALA A 90 -1.59 30.54 -11.16
CA ALA A 90 -2.79 29.79 -10.84
C ALA A 90 -2.52 28.31 -10.54
N ALA A 91 -3.01 27.87 -9.39
CA ALA A 91 -3.30 26.47 -9.14
C ALA A 91 -4.32 25.99 -10.19
N THR A 92 -3.84 25.48 -11.31
CA THR A 92 -4.62 24.53 -12.10
C THR A 92 -4.67 23.27 -11.25
N ALA A 93 -5.75 23.13 -10.50
CA ALA A 93 -6.19 21.86 -9.95
C ALA A 93 -6.27 20.87 -11.11
N ALA A 94 -5.21 20.11 -11.33
CA ALA A 94 -5.21 18.97 -12.22
C ALA A 94 -6.05 17.90 -11.54
N SER A 95 -7.34 17.87 -11.87
CA SER A 95 -8.20 16.70 -11.66
C SER A 95 -7.45 15.45 -12.14
N PRO A 96 -7.45 14.35 -11.37
CA PRO A 96 -6.93 13.09 -11.90
C PRO A 96 -7.82 12.67 -13.09
N PRO A 97 -7.26 12.23 -14.23
CA PRO A 97 -8.07 11.57 -15.24
C PRO A 97 -8.61 10.28 -14.61
N GLY A 98 -9.94 10.16 -14.58
CA GLY A 98 -10.61 8.93 -14.16
C GLY A 98 -10.13 7.74 -15.00
N PRO A 99 -10.03 6.53 -14.40
CA PRO A 99 -9.66 5.34 -15.17
C PRO A 99 -10.76 5.00 -16.19
N PRO A 100 -10.41 4.42 -17.35
CA PRO A 100 -11.39 3.93 -18.31
C PRO A 100 -12.22 2.78 -17.71
N PRO A 101 -13.51 2.65 -18.06
CA PRO A 101 -14.30 1.48 -17.71
C PRO A 101 -13.96 0.33 -18.67
N GLY A 102 -13.61 -0.83 -18.13
CA GLY A 102 -13.40 -2.07 -18.88
C GLY A 102 -11.92 -2.44 -18.97
N THR A 103 -11.45 -3.61 -18.53
CA THR A 103 -12.12 -4.87 -18.18
C THR A 103 -11.39 -5.47 -16.99
N ALA A 104 -12.06 -5.55 -15.84
CA ALA A 104 -11.54 -6.16 -14.61
C ALA A 104 -11.46 -7.70 -14.66
N ASP A 105 -11.58 -8.31 -15.84
CA ASP A 105 -11.78 -9.76 -16.02
C ASP A 105 -10.51 -10.52 -16.45
N SER A 106 -9.33 -9.88 -16.50
CA SER A 106 -8.16 -10.52 -17.15
C SER A 106 -6.92 -10.72 -16.27
N VAL A 107 -6.92 -10.29 -15.01
CA VAL A 107 -5.76 -10.53 -14.11
C VAL A 107 -5.93 -11.74 -13.20
N TRP A 108 -7.12 -12.36 -13.20
CA TRP A 108 -7.46 -13.55 -12.42
C TRP A 108 -8.26 -14.55 -13.25
N ARG A 109 -7.67 -15.09 -14.33
CA ARG A 109 -8.18 -16.32 -14.93
C ARG A 109 -7.34 -17.51 -14.43
N PRO A 110 -7.90 -18.40 -13.60
CA PRO A 110 -7.32 -19.72 -13.40
C PRO A 110 -7.59 -20.56 -14.66
N TRP A 111 -6.57 -20.66 -15.51
CA TRP A 111 -6.29 -21.85 -16.30
C TRP A 111 -4.83 -22.23 -16.03
#